data_AF-A0A7C2LPJ3-F1
#
_entry.id   AF-A0A7C2LPJ3-F1
#
_cell.length_a   1.000
_cell.length_b   1.000
_cell.length_c   1.000
_cell.angle_alpha   90.00
_cell.angle_beta   90.00
_cell.angle_gamma   90.00
#
_symmetry.space_group_name_H-M   'P 1'
#
loop_
_entity.id
_entity.type
_entity.pdbx_description
1 polymer ?
#
loop_
_entity_poly.entity_id
_entity_poly.type
_entity_poly.pdbx_seq_one_letter_code
_entity_poly.pdbx_strand_id
1 'polypeptide(L)'
;MSRDSLEKTRLRFADAAMRDVYGSSEFRTAAEEAPFMIRTLGLGSGIAALAAKEGQRLTLAAMLAKWLLRDCPHSPYHDANAPEAGPPAVKSLLRKIAESDRSAYRLAQIEALGYAGWIKRLAQAFCPKT
;
A
#
# COMPACT_ATOMS: atom_id res chain seq x y z
N MET A 1 13.82 -4.10 14.96
CA MET A 1 12.85 -5.15 14.60
C MET A 1 13.56 -6.18 13.74
N SER A 2 13.44 -7.48 14.03
CA SER A 2 14.01 -8.52 13.16
C SER A 2 13.25 -8.57 11.83
N ARG A 3 13.92 -9.01 10.75
CA ARG A 3 13.30 -9.15 9.43
C ARG A 3 12.03 -10.00 9.49
N ASP A 4 12.09 -11.12 10.23
CA ASP A 4 10.96 -12.03 10.41
C ASP A 4 9.77 -11.38 11.13
N SER A 5 10.06 -10.46 12.06
CA SER A 5 9.02 -9.69 12.74
C SER A 5 8.33 -8.70 11.80
N LEU A 6 9.07 -8.08 10.87
CA LEU A 6 8.49 -7.14 9.90
C LEU A 6 7.62 -7.83 8.86
N GLU A 7 8.06 -8.98 8.34
CA GLU A 7 7.27 -9.78 7.40
C GLU A 7 5.96 -10.25 8.04
N LYS A 8 6.00 -10.72 9.30
CA LYS A 8 4.78 -11.08 10.05
C LYS A 8 3.83 -9.89 10.23
N THR A 9 4.37 -8.69 10.51
CA THR A 9 3.56 -7.48 10.62
C THR A 9 2.90 -7.11 9.29
N ARG A 10 3.63 -7.14 8.18
CA ARG A 10 3.08 -6.89 6.83
C ARG A 10 1.96 -7.86 6.50
N LEU A 11 2.17 -9.16 6.74
CA LEU A 11 1.16 -10.19 6.51
C LEU A 11 -0.10 -9.93 7.33
N ARG A 12 0.04 -9.73 8.65
CA ARG A 12 -1.12 -9.48 9.53
C ARG A 12 -1.90 -8.23 9.12
N PHE A 13 -1.19 -7.17 8.77
CA PHE A 13 -1.83 -5.92 8.36
C PHE A 13 -2.52 -6.07 6.99
N ALA A 14 -1.88 -6.79 6.05
CA ALA A 14 -2.46 -7.05 4.74
C ALA A 14 -3.71 -7.94 4.85
N ASP A 15 -3.66 -9.02 5.61
CA ASP A 15 -4.80 -9.91 5.85
C ASP A 15 -5.98 -9.15 6.46
N ALA A 16 -5.73 -8.34 7.50
CA ALA A 16 -6.77 -7.51 8.11
C ALA A 16 -7.38 -6.51 7.12
N ALA A 17 -6.56 -5.85 6.32
CA ALA A 17 -7.01 -4.86 5.34
C ALA A 17 -7.72 -5.48 4.12
N MET A 18 -7.48 -6.78 3.84
CA MET A 18 -8.05 -7.47 2.68
C MET A 18 -9.40 -8.15 2.93
N ARG A 19 -9.87 -8.19 4.18
CA ARG A 19 -11.10 -8.90 4.56
C ARG A 19 -12.31 -8.52 3.71
N ASP A 20 -12.45 -7.23 3.40
CA ASP A 20 -13.61 -6.70 2.68
C ASP A 20 -13.50 -6.84 1.14
N VAL A 21 -12.34 -7.28 0.64
CA VAL A 21 -12.06 -7.41 -0.81
C VAL A 21 -11.78 -8.85 -1.23
N TYR A 22 -11.86 -9.81 -0.31
CA TYR A 22 -11.77 -11.23 -0.65
C TYR A 22 -12.86 -11.62 -1.65
N GLY A 23 -12.51 -12.52 -2.58
CA GLY A 23 -13.40 -12.90 -3.68
C GLY A 23 -13.47 -11.92 -4.86
N SER A 24 -12.82 -10.75 -4.79
CA SER A 24 -12.82 -9.78 -5.90
C SER A 24 -11.72 -10.04 -6.95
N SER A 25 -12.10 -10.44 -8.17
CA SER A 25 -11.18 -10.59 -9.31
C SER A 25 -10.57 -9.25 -9.78
N GLU A 26 -11.33 -8.16 -9.66
CA GLU A 26 -10.85 -6.81 -9.95
C GLU A 26 -9.74 -6.41 -8.97
N PHE A 27 -9.93 -6.69 -7.67
CA PHE A 27 -8.90 -6.43 -6.67
C PHE A 27 -7.65 -7.30 -6.91
N ARG A 28 -7.82 -8.57 -7.31
CA ARG A 28 -6.69 -9.41 -7.70
C ARG A 28 -5.85 -8.79 -8.79
N THR A 29 -6.50 -8.32 -9.85
CA THR A 29 -5.83 -7.64 -10.97
C THR A 29 -5.06 -6.40 -10.48
N ALA A 30 -5.69 -5.56 -9.65
CA ALA A 30 -5.05 -4.39 -9.06
C ALA A 30 -3.80 -4.77 -8.22
N ALA A 31 -3.92 -5.81 -7.39
CA ALA A 31 -2.85 -6.30 -6.53
C ALA A 31 -1.67 -6.89 -7.30
N GLU A 32 -1.92 -7.54 -8.44
CA GLU A 32 -0.87 -8.09 -9.30
C GLU A 32 -0.10 -6.98 -10.04
N GLU A 33 -0.77 -5.90 -10.43
CA GLU A 33 -0.17 -4.74 -11.12
C GLU A 33 0.61 -3.79 -10.19
N ALA A 34 0.14 -3.60 -8.95
CA ALA A 34 0.67 -2.56 -8.05
C ALA A 34 2.20 -2.59 -7.83
N PRO A 35 2.84 -3.76 -7.59
CA PRO A 35 4.30 -3.80 -7.42
C PRO A 35 5.07 -3.35 -8.67
N PHE A 36 4.53 -3.65 -9.86
CA PHE A 36 5.12 -3.21 -11.12
C PHE A 36 5.01 -1.69 -11.25
N MET A 37 3.82 -1.13 -11.05
CA MET A 37 3.58 0.32 -11.14
C MET A 37 4.49 1.12 -10.21
N ILE A 38 4.61 0.70 -8.94
CA ILE A 38 5.48 1.37 -7.96
C ILE A 38 6.96 1.29 -8.37
N ARG A 39 7.38 0.17 -8.96
CA ARG A 39 8.77 -0.03 -9.37
C ARG A 39 9.15 0.78 -10.61
N THR A 40 8.24 0.89 -11.58
CA THR A 40 8.51 1.56 -12.86
C THR A 40 8.27 3.06 -12.81
N LEU A 41 7.20 3.50 -12.15
CA LEU A 41 6.82 4.92 -12.07
C LEU A 41 7.40 5.63 -10.84
N GLY A 42 7.93 4.86 -9.88
CA GLY A 42 8.24 5.35 -8.54
C GLY A 42 7.00 5.38 -7.63
N LEU A 43 7.22 5.65 -6.35
CA LEU A 43 6.17 5.59 -5.33
C LEU A 43 5.06 6.60 -5.57
N GLY A 44 5.40 7.89 -5.76
CA GLY A 44 4.40 8.95 -5.91
C GLY A 44 3.49 8.72 -7.12
N SER A 45 4.07 8.65 -8.32
CA SER A 45 3.33 8.44 -9.56
C SER A 45 2.65 7.08 -9.63
N GLY A 46 3.27 6.03 -9.06
CA GLY A 46 2.66 4.70 -8.98
C GLY A 46 1.39 4.69 -8.13
N ILE A 47 1.42 5.34 -6.96
CA ILE A 47 0.24 5.50 -6.09
C ILE A 47 -0.83 6.36 -6.78
N ALA A 48 -0.45 7.48 -7.39
CA ALA A 48 -1.39 8.35 -8.09
C ALA A 48 -2.09 7.61 -9.25
N ALA A 49 -1.34 6.82 -10.03
CA ALA A 49 -1.90 6.05 -11.13
C ALA A 49 -2.81 4.91 -10.67
N LEU A 50 -2.52 4.28 -9.52
CA LEU A 50 -3.44 3.33 -8.89
C LEU A 50 -4.74 4.02 -8.46
N ALA A 51 -4.62 5.16 -7.79
CA ALA A 51 -5.77 5.91 -7.25
C ALA A 51 -6.61 6.62 -8.32
N ALA A 52 -6.03 6.91 -9.49
CA ALA A 52 -6.74 7.54 -10.60
C ALA A 52 -7.87 6.67 -11.17
N LYS A 53 -7.81 5.36 -10.95
CA LYS A 53 -8.91 4.45 -11.25
C LYS A 53 -9.72 4.23 -9.97
N GLU A 54 -11.01 4.53 -10.03
CA GLU A 54 -11.95 4.30 -8.93
C GLU A 54 -12.05 2.79 -8.59
N GLY A 55 -12.83 2.44 -7.56
CA GLY A 55 -13.07 1.04 -7.20
C GLY A 55 -11.88 0.37 -6.50
N GLN A 56 -11.50 -0.83 -6.96
CA GLN A 56 -10.56 -1.68 -6.21
C GLN A 56 -9.12 -1.16 -6.25
N ARG A 57 -8.74 -0.40 -7.28
CA ARG A 57 -7.40 0.21 -7.37
C ARG A 57 -7.23 1.39 -6.41
N LEU A 58 -8.27 2.22 -6.26
CA LEU A 58 -8.31 3.24 -5.21
C LEU A 58 -8.26 2.61 -3.81
N THR A 59 -8.99 1.51 -3.60
CA THR A 59 -8.97 0.76 -2.34
C THR A 59 -7.55 0.28 -2.02
N LEU A 60 -6.86 -0.32 -2.99
CA LEU A 60 -5.47 -0.74 -2.84
C LEU A 60 -4.52 0.44 -2.57
N ALA A 61 -4.69 1.57 -3.26
CA ALA A 61 -3.90 2.76 -3.03
C ALA A 61 -4.09 3.31 -1.60
N ALA A 62 -5.32 3.29 -1.10
CA ALA A 62 -5.63 3.67 0.28
C ALA A 62 -5.02 2.70 1.31
N MET A 63 -5.01 1.39 1.04
CA MET A 63 -4.32 0.41 1.90
C MET A 63 -2.81 0.68 1.98
N LEU A 64 -2.17 1.03 0.86
CA LEU A 64 -0.76 1.44 0.83
C LEU A 64 -0.52 2.74 1.62
N ALA A 65 -1.41 3.72 1.48
CA ALA A 65 -1.37 4.94 2.26
C ALA A 65 -1.47 4.67 3.76
N LYS A 66 -2.46 3.87 4.18
CA LYS A 66 -2.63 3.49 5.59
C LYS A 66 -1.38 2.79 6.15
N TRP A 67 -0.78 1.87 5.37
CA TRP A 67 0.46 1.20 5.77
C TRP A 67 1.63 2.19 5.94
N LEU A 68 1.84 3.10 5.00
CA LEU A 68 2.98 4.01 4.99
C LEU A 68 2.85 5.22 5.94
N LEU A 69 1.62 5.56 6.33
CA LEU A 69 1.32 6.67 7.22
C LEU A 69 1.08 6.25 8.66
N ARG A 70 0.98 4.94 8.95
CA ARG A 70 0.66 4.42 10.28
C ARG A 70 1.47 5.10 11.39
N ASP A 71 0.82 5.35 12.51
CA ASP A 71 1.43 5.95 13.70
C ASP A 71 2.28 4.91 14.44
N CYS A 72 3.46 4.61 13.90
CA CYS A 72 4.41 3.75 14.60
C CYS A 72 5.85 4.11 14.22
N PRO A 73 6.84 3.90 15.12
CA PRO A 73 8.24 4.29 14.89
C PRO A 73 8.92 3.66 13.67
N HIS A 74 8.31 2.63 13.07
CA HIS A 74 8.82 1.91 11.91
C HIS A 74 8.06 2.24 10.62
N SER A 75 7.15 3.20 10.69
CA SER A 75 6.47 3.77 9.54
C SER A 75 7.36 4.82 8.88
N PRO A 76 7.51 4.83 7.55
CA PRO A 76 8.35 5.81 6.87
C PRO A 76 7.94 7.27 7.10
N TYR A 77 6.64 7.54 7.27
CA TYR A 77 6.13 8.91 7.38
C TYR A 77 5.45 9.27 8.70
N HIS A 78 5.06 8.27 9.51
CA HIS A 78 4.55 8.43 10.88
C HIS A 78 3.57 9.60 11.07
N ASP A 79 2.29 9.42 10.70
CA ASP A 79 1.29 10.47 10.75
C ASP A 79 0.04 10.02 11.53
N ALA A 80 -0.01 10.37 12.82
CA ALA A 80 -1.12 10.07 13.73
C ALA A 80 -2.48 10.61 13.26
N ASN A 81 -2.48 11.64 12.40
CA ASN A 81 -3.68 12.29 11.91
C ASN A 81 -4.03 11.87 10.47
N ALA A 82 -3.35 10.86 9.93
CA ALA A 82 -3.61 10.38 8.58
C ALA A 82 -5.03 9.79 8.47
N PRO A 83 -5.79 10.15 7.43
CA PRO A 83 -7.07 9.51 7.17
C PRO A 83 -6.92 8.01 6.95
N GLU A 84 -7.88 7.23 7.42
CA GLU A 84 -7.76 5.76 7.40
C GLU A 84 -8.02 5.12 6.03
N ALA A 85 -8.77 5.77 5.15
CA ALA A 85 -9.24 5.17 3.90
C ALA A 85 -9.53 6.20 2.80
N GLY A 86 -9.74 5.68 1.59
CA GLY A 86 -10.22 6.42 0.43
C GLY A 86 -9.27 7.50 -0.10
N PRO A 87 -9.80 8.44 -0.91
CA PRO A 87 -9.02 9.52 -1.50
C PRO A 87 -8.26 10.42 -0.50
N PRO A 88 -8.79 10.75 0.70
CA PRO A 88 -8.06 11.55 1.68
C PRO A 88 -6.76 10.90 2.16
N ALA A 89 -6.75 9.57 2.37
CA ALA A 89 -5.56 8.83 2.78
C ALA A 89 -4.47 8.93 1.70
N VAL A 90 -4.86 8.73 0.44
CA VAL A 90 -3.96 8.85 -0.72
C VAL A 90 -3.40 10.27 -0.83
N LYS A 91 -4.25 11.29 -0.67
CA LYS A 91 -3.81 12.70 -0.71
C LYS A 91 -2.81 13.02 0.39
N SER A 92 -3.02 12.51 1.61
CA SER A 92 -2.07 12.70 2.70
C SER A 92 -0.72 12.03 2.41
N LEU A 93 -0.74 10.81 1.84
CA LEU A 93 0.49 10.12 1.44
C LEU A 93 1.25 10.90 0.36
N LEU A 94 0.58 11.36 -0.69
CA LEU A 94 1.22 12.11 -1.77
C LEU A 94 1.82 13.43 -1.26
N ARG A 95 1.14 14.11 -0.33
CA ARG A 95 1.69 15.28 0.35
C ARG A 95 2.95 14.93 1.14
N LYS A 96 2.93 13.88 1.96
CA LYS A 96 4.10 13.44 2.74
C LYS A 96 5.28 13.07 1.85
N ILE A 97 5.04 12.40 0.73
CA ILE A 97 6.06 12.09 -0.27
C ILE A 97 6.74 13.38 -0.76
N ALA A 98 5.95 14.42 -1.09
CA ALA A 98 6.47 15.69 -1.59
C ALA A 98 7.24 16.51 -0.54
N GLU A 99 6.86 16.38 0.74
CA GLU A 99 7.49 17.10 1.85
C GLU A 99 8.71 16.38 2.44
N SER A 100 8.88 15.08 2.14
CA SER A 100 9.92 14.24 2.73
C SER A 100 11.27 14.34 2.03
N ASP A 101 12.33 13.99 2.76
CA ASP A 101 13.66 13.86 2.17
C ASP A 101 13.82 12.57 1.34
N ARG A 102 14.94 12.48 0.61
CA ARG A 102 15.26 11.34 -0.25
C ARG A 102 15.39 10.02 0.52
N SER A 103 15.83 10.06 1.77
CA SER A 103 16.03 8.87 2.60
C SER A 103 14.69 8.28 3.04
N ALA A 104 13.79 9.13 3.53
CA ALA A 104 12.42 8.78 3.87
C ALA A 104 11.66 8.25 2.65
N TYR A 105 11.79 8.92 1.49
CA TYR A 105 11.20 8.46 0.24
C TYR A 105 11.65 7.05 -0.17
N ARG A 106 12.97 6.77 -0.10
CA ARG A 106 13.53 5.45 -0.44
C ARG A 106 13.03 4.36 0.50
N LEU A 107 13.00 4.65 1.81
CA LEU A 107 12.46 3.75 2.80
C LEU A 107 10.98 3.46 2.53
N ALA A 108 10.20 4.49 2.23
CA ALA A 108 8.79 4.35 1.88
C ALA A 108 8.58 3.49 0.64
N GLN A 109 9.41 3.64 -0.40
CA GLN A 109 9.31 2.83 -1.61
C GLN A 109 9.62 1.35 -1.33
N ILE A 110 10.64 1.06 -0.50
CA ILE A 110 10.97 -0.31 -0.08
C ILE A 110 9.80 -0.92 0.72
N GLU A 111 9.27 -0.17 1.69
CA GLU A 111 8.14 -0.63 2.51
C GLU A 111 6.86 -0.84 1.69
N ALA A 112 6.58 0.04 0.73
CA ALA A 112 5.44 -0.08 -0.17
C ALA A 112 5.52 -1.36 -1.01
N LEU A 113 6.70 -1.67 -1.57
CA LEU A 113 6.92 -2.87 -2.36
C LEU A 113 6.82 -4.15 -1.50
N GLY A 114 7.37 -4.13 -0.28
CA GLY A 114 7.27 -5.25 0.64
C GLY A 114 5.82 -5.56 1.04
N TYR A 115 5.05 -4.52 1.34
CA TYR A 115 3.64 -4.64 1.70
C TYR A 115 2.75 -5.02 0.52
N ALA A 116 2.91 -4.37 -0.64
CA ALA A 116 2.23 -4.75 -1.88
C ALA A 116 2.52 -6.21 -2.28
N GLY A 117 3.72 -6.71 -2.00
CA GLY A 117 4.06 -8.11 -2.22
C GLY A 117 3.28 -9.09 -1.34
N TRP A 118 2.90 -8.71 -0.11
CA TRP A 118 1.99 -9.52 0.72
C TRP A 118 0.53 -9.42 0.24
N ILE A 119 0.05 -8.21 -0.09
CA ILE A 119 -1.29 -8.02 -0.67
C ILE A 119 -1.45 -8.88 -1.93
N LYS A 120 -0.46 -8.87 -2.83
CA LYS A 120 -0.46 -9.71 -4.03
C LYS A 120 -0.60 -11.20 -3.70
N ARG A 121 0.21 -11.71 -2.77
CA ARG A 121 0.18 -13.13 -2.39
C ARG A 121 -1.17 -13.55 -1.82
N LEU A 122 -1.76 -12.72 -0.96
CA LEU A 122 -3.08 -12.96 -0.40
C LEU A 122 -4.17 -12.86 -1.47
N ALA A 123 -4.12 -11.87 -2.36
CA ALA A 123 -5.08 -11.73 -3.46
C ALA A 123 -5.04 -12.94 -4.39
N GLN A 124 -3.84 -13.48 -4.65
CA GLN A 124 -3.68 -14.69 -5.47
C GLN A 124 -4.28 -15.94 -4.82
N ALA A 125 -4.29 -15.99 -3.48
CA ALA A 125 -4.82 -17.10 -2.70
C ALA A 125 -6.35 -17.01 -2.49
N PHE A 126 -6.89 -15.81 -2.26
CA PHE A 126 -8.26 -15.60 -1.80
C PHE A 126 -9.19 -14.93 -2.81
N CYS A 127 -8.66 -14.45 -3.93
CA CYS A 127 -9.48 -13.86 -5.00
C CYS A 127 -9.41 -14.73 -6.28
N PRO A 128 -10.54 -14.91 -7.00
CA PRO A 128 -10.56 -15.66 -8.24
C PRO A 128 -9.71 -14.97 -9.31
N LYS A 129 -9.17 -15.77 -10.24
CA LYS A 129 -8.65 -15.23 -11.51
C LYS A 129 -9.83 -14.77 -12.36
N THR A 130 -9.65 -13.65 -13.05
CA THR A 130 -10.57 -13.16 -14.07
C THR A 130 -10.63 -14.10 -15.27
#